data_AF-A0A9P8N6L6-F1
#
_entry.id   AF-A0A9P8N6L6-F1
#
_cell.length_a   1.000
_cell.length_b   1.000
_cell.length_c   1.000
_cell.angle_alpha   90.00
_cell.angle_beta   90.00
_cell.angle_gamma   90.00
#
_symmetry.space_group_name_H-M   'P 1'
#
loop_
_entity.id
_entity.type
_entity.pdbx_description
1 polymer ?
#
loop_
_entity_poly.entity_id
_entity_poly.type
_entity_poly.pdbx_seq_one_letter_code
_entity_poly.pdbx_strand_id
1 'polypeptide(L)'
;MRAAAAIVIVEATVVTAAIFDTILPTTKPAITKDPWTCTTEPLQKYFMPPKPTGLLLDALVSYGEDLKKDCKPTLTDAMGNPECEFPAHSKWCAFAAAVPSVLVSEYSSYGSAASSWWSESSSEAVEFATYCPNRWFTAMTAQRPRQ
;
A
#
# COMPACT_ATOMS: atom_id res chain seq x y z
N MET A 1 21.10 39.75 23.32
CA MET A 1 21.36 38.81 22.20
C MET A 1 20.15 37.90 22.06
N ARG A 2 19.34 38.05 20.99
CA ARG A 2 18.17 37.18 20.73
C ARG A 2 18.61 36.10 19.75
N ALA A 3 18.55 34.84 20.18
CA ALA A 3 18.78 33.70 19.29
C ALA A 3 17.55 33.53 18.39
N ALA A 4 17.77 33.55 17.08
CA ALA A 4 16.76 33.20 16.10
C ALA A 4 16.64 31.68 16.04
N ALA A 5 15.48 31.14 16.38
CA ALA A 5 15.15 29.75 16.16
C ALA A 5 14.86 29.55 14.66
N ALA A 6 15.74 28.84 13.96
CA ALA A 6 15.49 28.41 12.59
C ALA A 6 14.42 27.32 12.60
N ILE A 7 13.24 27.64 12.09
CA ILE A 7 12.19 26.66 11.83
C ILE A 7 12.59 25.93 10.54
N VAL A 8 13.01 24.68 10.68
CA VAL A 8 13.18 23.77 9.53
C VAL A 8 11.79 23.35 9.09
N ILE A 9 11.29 23.94 8.00
CA ILE A 9 10.05 23.50 7.35
C ILE A 9 10.41 22.23 6.57
N VAL A 10 9.89 21.09 7.02
CA VAL A 10 10.06 19.80 6.34
C VAL A 10 9.11 19.76 5.14
N GLU A 11 9.64 19.91 3.93
CA GLU A 11 8.93 19.82 2.64
C GLU A 11 8.54 18.37 2.25
N ALA A 12 8.06 17.55 3.20
CA ALA A 12 7.80 16.12 2.95
C ALA A 12 6.47 15.81 2.25
N THR A 13 5.59 16.79 2.03
CA THR A 13 4.20 16.54 1.60
C THR A 13 3.99 16.48 0.09
N VAL A 14 4.84 17.13 -0.72
CA VAL A 14 4.65 17.18 -2.19
C VAL A 14 5.28 15.97 -2.88
N VAL A 15 6.46 15.54 -2.43
CA VAL A 15 7.19 14.39 -2.99
C VAL A 15 6.46 13.07 -2.72
N THR A 16 5.80 12.96 -1.57
CA THR A 16 5.04 11.76 -1.18
C THR A 16 3.84 11.51 -2.10
N ALA A 17 3.11 12.56 -2.50
CA ALA A 17 1.97 12.42 -3.42
C ALA A 17 2.38 11.88 -4.81
N ALA A 18 3.47 12.42 -5.39
CA ALA A 18 3.94 12.00 -6.71
C ALA A 18 4.45 10.55 -6.76
N ILE A 19 5.03 10.06 -5.66
CA ILE A 19 5.42 8.66 -5.54
C ILE A 19 4.18 7.78 -5.61
N PHE A 20 3.14 8.07 -4.81
CA PHE A 20 1.92 7.27 -4.80
C PHE A 20 1.21 7.21 -6.16
N ASP A 21 1.20 8.30 -6.93
CA ASP A 21 0.65 8.27 -8.29
C ASP A 21 1.41 7.31 -9.22
N THR A 22 2.72 7.15 -8.99
CA THR A 22 3.59 6.26 -9.76
C THR A 22 3.44 4.79 -9.34
N ILE A 23 3.40 4.51 -8.04
CA ILE A 23 3.36 3.13 -7.51
C ILE A 23 1.94 2.59 -7.31
N LEU A 24 0.93 3.46 -7.20
CA LEU A 24 -0.50 3.12 -7.08
C LEU A 24 -1.33 3.78 -8.20
N PRO A 25 -0.98 3.61 -9.48
CA PRO A 25 -1.70 4.24 -10.58
C PRO A 25 -3.17 3.80 -10.62
N THR A 26 -4.09 4.75 -10.74
CA THR A 26 -5.52 4.49 -10.88
C THR A 26 -5.97 4.29 -12.33
N THR A 27 -5.13 4.67 -13.28
CA THR A 27 -5.41 4.58 -14.72
C THR A 27 -4.37 3.73 -15.41
N LYS A 28 -4.79 3.02 -16.47
CA LYS A 28 -3.88 2.25 -17.30
C LYS A 28 -2.87 3.21 -17.97
N PRO A 29 -1.58 2.86 -18.01
CA PRO A 29 -0.57 3.66 -18.73
C PRO A 29 -0.94 3.87 -20.19
N ALA A 30 -0.63 5.06 -20.71
CA ALA A 30 -0.90 5.43 -22.10
C ALA A 30 0.02 4.71 -23.10
N ILE A 31 1.17 4.19 -22.65
CA ILE A 31 2.13 3.52 -23.54
C ILE A 31 1.66 2.12 -23.93
N THR A 32 1.88 1.74 -25.18
CA THR A 32 1.34 0.49 -25.73
C THR A 32 2.11 -0.75 -25.27
N LYS A 33 3.43 -0.62 -25.03
CA LYS A 33 4.29 -1.76 -24.69
C LYS A 33 5.51 -1.29 -23.87
N ASP A 34 5.80 -2.04 -22.81
CA ASP A 34 7.02 -1.87 -22.03
C ASP A 34 8.25 -2.45 -22.75
N PRO A 35 9.47 -1.98 -22.44
CA PRO A 35 10.71 -2.63 -22.87
C PRO A 35 10.72 -4.14 -22.57
N TRP A 36 11.34 -4.96 -23.43
CA TRP A 36 11.31 -6.42 -23.25
C TRP A 36 11.96 -6.87 -21.93
N THR A 37 12.97 -6.14 -21.46
CA THR A 37 13.66 -6.36 -20.17
C THR A 37 12.71 -6.26 -19.00
N CYS A 38 11.60 -5.53 -19.15
CA CYS A 38 10.58 -5.48 -18.13
C CYS A 38 10.01 -6.83 -17.80
N THR A 39 10.18 -7.90 -18.57
CA THR A 39 9.63 -9.24 -18.27
C THR A 39 10.46 -10.07 -17.29
N THR A 40 11.71 -9.69 -17.02
CA THR A 40 12.66 -10.54 -16.27
C THR A 40 12.58 -10.33 -14.76
N GLU A 41 12.13 -9.16 -14.32
CA GLU A 41 12.17 -8.79 -12.90
C GLU A 41 11.14 -9.58 -12.07
N PRO A 42 11.49 -10.17 -10.92
CA PRO A 42 10.51 -10.78 -10.02
C PRO A 42 9.78 -9.67 -9.24
N LEU A 43 8.50 -9.45 -9.51
CA LEU A 43 7.72 -8.37 -8.87
C LEU A 43 7.39 -8.63 -7.40
N GLN A 44 7.50 -9.87 -6.95
CA GLN A 44 7.18 -10.28 -5.58
C GLN A 44 7.88 -9.41 -4.53
N LYS A 45 9.13 -9.01 -4.79
CA LYS A 45 9.91 -8.18 -3.87
C LYS A 45 9.29 -6.81 -3.60
N TYR A 46 8.41 -6.31 -4.47
CA TYR A 46 7.73 -5.02 -4.30
C TYR A 46 6.33 -5.13 -3.70
N PHE A 47 5.72 -6.32 -3.78
CA PHE A 47 4.32 -6.51 -3.38
C PHE A 47 4.14 -7.52 -2.24
N MET A 48 5.22 -8.02 -1.64
CA MET A 48 5.20 -8.93 -0.50
C MET A 48 5.86 -8.30 0.71
N PRO A 49 5.20 -7.32 1.36
CA PRO A 49 5.70 -6.78 2.62
C PRO A 49 5.71 -7.87 3.71
N PRO A 50 6.48 -7.65 4.81
CA PRO A 50 6.33 -8.43 6.02
C PRO A 50 4.85 -8.51 6.41
N LYS A 51 4.40 -9.71 6.81
CA LYS A 51 3.04 -9.94 7.27
C LYS A 51 3.03 -10.15 8.78
N PRO A 52 2.06 -9.58 9.50
CA PRO A 52 1.88 -9.92 10.90
C PRO A 52 1.42 -11.37 11.00
N THR A 53 1.58 -11.98 12.18
CA THR A 53 1.20 -13.36 12.45
C THR A 53 0.45 -13.45 13.78
N GLY A 54 -0.20 -14.60 14.02
CA GLY A 54 -0.93 -14.88 15.26
C GLY A 54 -2.03 -13.85 15.55
N LEU A 55 -2.17 -13.48 16.83
CA LEU A 55 -3.25 -12.62 17.30
C LEU A 55 -3.30 -11.24 16.64
N LEU A 56 -2.16 -10.70 16.21
CA LEU A 56 -2.14 -9.42 15.49
C LEU A 56 -2.73 -9.55 14.09
N LEU A 57 -2.43 -10.65 13.40
CA LEU A 57 -3.04 -10.94 12.10
C LEU A 57 -4.55 -11.10 12.24
N ASP A 58 -4.99 -11.87 13.24
CA ASP A 58 -6.42 -12.08 13.51
C ASP A 58 -7.14 -10.76 13.80
N ALA A 59 -6.52 -9.87 14.61
CA ALA A 59 -7.07 -8.55 14.91
C ALA A 59 -7.19 -7.66 13.66
N LEU A 60 -6.18 -7.67 12.77
CA LEU A 60 -6.21 -6.90 11.52
C LEU A 60 -7.26 -7.42 10.54
N VAL A 61 -7.39 -8.75 10.43
CA VAL A 61 -8.43 -9.38 9.60
C VAL A 61 -9.81 -9.04 10.15
N SER A 62 -10.04 -9.22 11.45
CA SER A 62 -11.31 -8.86 12.10
C SER A 62 -11.66 -7.39 11.90
N TYR A 63 -10.69 -6.48 12.03
CA TYR A 63 -10.92 -5.07 11.78
C TYR A 63 -11.29 -4.80 10.32
N GLY A 64 -10.65 -5.47 9.37
CA GLY A 64 -10.99 -5.38 7.94
C GLY A 64 -12.41 -5.83 7.62
N GLU A 65 -12.86 -6.92 8.25
CA GLU A 65 -14.25 -7.38 8.15
C GLU A 65 -15.23 -6.37 8.75
N ASP A 66 -14.89 -5.80 9.92
CA ASP A 66 -15.70 -4.74 10.55
C ASP A 66 -15.82 -3.49 9.68
N LEU A 67 -14.75 -3.11 8.97
CA LEU A 67 -14.79 -2.00 8.01
C LEU A 67 -15.74 -2.26 6.83
N LYS A 68 -16.00 -3.53 6.50
CA LYS A 68 -16.83 -3.95 5.38
C LYS A 68 -18.23 -4.42 5.79
N LYS A 69 -18.52 -4.60 7.07
CA LYS A 69 -19.77 -5.26 7.54
C LYS A 69 -21.08 -4.71 6.95
N ASP A 70 -21.16 -3.39 6.70
CA ASP A 70 -22.36 -2.71 6.20
C ASP A 70 -22.24 -2.33 4.71
N CYS A 71 -21.22 -2.85 4.02
CA CYS A 71 -20.97 -2.50 2.63
C CYS A 71 -22.05 -3.10 1.71
N LYS A 72 -22.41 -2.33 0.67
CA LYS A 72 -23.27 -2.82 -0.40
C LYS A 72 -22.37 -3.11 -1.60
N PRO A 73 -22.26 -4.36 -2.06
CA PRO A 73 -21.41 -4.69 -3.19
C PRO A 73 -21.77 -3.89 -4.43
N THR A 74 -20.79 -3.20 -5.00
CA THR A 74 -20.89 -2.47 -6.27
C THR A 74 -19.93 -3.02 -7.32
N LEU A 75 -19.03 -3.92 -6.91
CA LEU A 75 -18.01 -4.54 -7.73
C LEU A 75 -18.24 -6.05 -7.82
N THR A 76 -17.43 -6.71 -8.65
CA THR A 76 -17.39 -8.15 -8.76
C THR A 76 -15.94 -8.60 -8.66
N ASP A 77 -15.68 -9.65 -7.87
CA ASP A 77 -14.34 -10.17 -7.68
C ASP A 77 -13.84 -10.95 -8.92
N ALA A 78 -12.57 -11.38 -8.91
CA ALA A 78 -11.99 -12.17 -10.00
C ALA A 78 -12.65 -13.54 -10.22
N MET A 79 -13.45 -14.00 -9.26
CA MET A 79 -14.20 -15.25 -9.29
C MET A 79 -15.68 -15.03 -9.66
N GLY A 80 -16.12 -13.79 -9.90
CA GLY A 80 -17.49 -13.46 -10.23
C GLY A 80 -18.41 -13.21 -9.02
N ASN A 81 -17.88 -13.14 -7.80
CA ASN A 81 -18.69 -12.90 -6.60
C ASN A 81 -18.90 -11.40 -6.36
N PRO A 82 -20.06 -10.97 -5.81
CA PRO A 82 -20.26 -9.59 -5.41
C PRO A 82 -19.20 -9.13 -4.41
N GLU A 83 -18.59 -7.98 -4.67
CA GLU A 83 -17.53 -7.42 -3.84
C GLU A 83 -17.77 -5.94 -3.53
N CYS A 84 -17.33 -5.53 -2.35
CA CYS A 84 -17.35 -4.14 -1.91
C CYS A 84 -16.05 -3.43 -2.23
N GLU A 85 -16.14 -2.13 -2.48
CA GLU A 85 -14.97 -1.28 -2.60
C GLU A 85 -14.03 -1.45 -1.39
N PHE A 86 -12.74 -1.45 -1.68
CA PHE A 86 -11.73 -1.54 -0.64
C PHE A 86 -11.83 -0.30 0.28
N PRO A 87 -11.86 -0.46 1.61
CA PRO A 87 -11.99 0.67 2.53
C PRO A 87 -10.88 1.71 2.33
N ALA A 88 -11.23 2.99 2.45
CA ALA A 88 -10.27 4.08 2.32
C ALA A 88 -9.07 3.89 3.28
N HIS A 89 -7.87 4.26 2.83
CA HIS A 89 -6.63 4.14 3.61
C HIS A 89 -6.75 4.75 5.02
N SER A 90 -7.42 5.89 5.16
CA SER A 90 -7.65 6.54 6.45
C SER A 90 -8.41 5.68 7.46
N LYS A 91 -9.30 4.78 6.99
CA LYS A 91 -10.01 3.81 7.84
C LYS A 91 -9.06 2.73 8.35
N TRP A 92 -8.17 2.24 7.50
CA TRP A 92 -7.12 1.31 7.93
C TRP A 92 -6.13 1.93 8.91
N CYS A 93 -5.75 3.20 8.73
CA CYS A 93 -4.90 3.91 9.69
C CYS A 93 -5.55 4.05 11.08
N ALA A 94 -6.89 4.05 11.17
CA ALA A 94 -7.59 4.11 12.45
C ALA A 94 -7.45 2.82 13.28
N PHE A 95 -6.94 1.72 12.69
CA PHE A 95 -6.60 0.51 13.45
C PHE A 95 -5.60 0.79 14.58
N ALA A 96 -4.69 1.74 14.40
CA ALA A 96 -3.74 2.13 15.44
C ALA A 96 -4.41 2.57 16.76
N ALA A 97 -5.63 3.12 16.68
CA ALA A 97 -6.43 3.47 17.85
C ALA A 97 -7.36 2.34 18.32
N ALA A 98 -7.64 1.35 17.47
CA ALA A 98 -8.53 0.22 17.74
C ALA A 98 -7.78 -1.05 18.15
N VAL A 99 -6.44 -1.05 18.08
CA VAL A 99 -5.62 -2.21 18.42
C VAL A 99 -5.86 -2.61 19.89
N PRO A 100 -6.09 -3.90 20.19
CA PRO A 100 -6.19 -4.37 21.56
C PRO A 100 -4.95 -3.99 22.36
N SER A 101 -5.12 -3.56 23.62
CA SER A 101 -4.01 -3.09 24.46
C SER A 101 -2.87 -4.10 24.60
N VAL A 102 -3.21 -5.40 24.61
CA VAL A 102 -2.26 -6.51 24.68
C VAL A 102 -1.45 -6.73 23.39
N LEU A 103 -1.80 -6.07 22.28
CA LEU A 103 -1.15 -6.20 20.98
C LEU A 103 -0.46 -4.91 20.51
N VAL A 104 -0.45 -3.85 21.32
CA VAL A 104 0.14 -2.55 20.95
C VAL A 104 1.62 -2.69 20.59
N SER A 105 2.37 -3.45 21.39
CA SER A 105 3.80 -3.68 21.18
C SER A 105 4.06 -4.44 19.89
N GLU A 106 3.32 -5.51 19.63
CA GLU A 106 3.37 -6.31 18.42
C GLU A 106 3.00 -5.48 17.19
N TYR A 107 1.95 -4.66 17.29
CA TYR A 107 1.55 -3.75 16.21
C TYR A 107 2.62 -2.71 15.91
N SER A 108 3.23 -2.10 16.93
CA SER A 108 4.33 -1.15 16.76
C SER A 108 5.57 -1.80 16.13
N SER A 109 5.90 -3.02 16.55
CA SER A 109 7.01 -3.80 15.99
C SER A 109 6.75 -4.12 14.51
N TYR A 110 5.53 -4.58 14.21
CA TYR A 110 5.08 -4.84 12.84
C TYR A 110 5.16 -3.58 11.96
N GLY A 111 4.61 -2.46 12.43
CA GLY A 111 4.65 -1.19 11.71
C GLY A 111 6.07 -0.72 11.43
N SER A 112 7.00 -0.92 12.37
CA SER A 112 8.42 -0.61 12.19
C SER A 112 9.06 -1.50 11.12
N ALA A 113 8.83 -2.82 11.18
CA ALA A 113 9.36 -3.76 10.18
C ALA A 113 8.82 -3.47 8.77
N ALA A 114 7.52 -3.19 8.65
CA ALA A 114 6.90 -2.83 7.38
C ALA A 114 7.46 -1.50 6.83
N SER A 115 7.67 -0.51 7.70
CA SER A 115 8.23 0.79 7.32
C SER A 115 9.67 0.67 6.83
N SER A 116 10.51 -0.10 7.54
CA SER A 116 11.89 -0.35 7.12
C SER A 116 11.95 -1.08 5.78
N TRP A 117 11.17 -2.15 5.61
CA TRP A 117 11.09 -2.88 4.35
C TRP A 117 10.68 -1.97 3.18
N TRP A 118 9.69 -1.10 3.38
CA TRP A 118 9.27 -0.16 2.34
C TRP A 118 10.36 0.88 2.05
N SER A 119 11.01 1.42 3.09
CA SER A 119 12.11 2.37 2.91
C SER A 119 13.25 1.77 2.09
N GLU A 120 13.56 0.49 2.29
CA GLU A 120 14.60 -0.24 1.54
C GLU A 120 14.20 -0.54 0.09
N SER A 121 12.91 -0.75 -0.17
CA SER A 121 12.40 -1.22 -1.47
C SER A 121 11.82 -0.11 -2.36
N SER A 122 11.46 1.04 -1.77
CA SER A 122 10.64 2.07 -2.42
C SER A 122 11.30 2.75 -3.62
N SER A 123 12.61 3.01 -3.58
CA SER A 123 13.32 3.64 -4.70
C SER A 123 13.30 2.76 -5.94
N GLU A 124 13.62 1.48 -5.76
CA GLU A 124 13.62 0.50 -6.84
C GLU A 124 12.21 0.22 -7.36
N ALA A 125 11.22 0.18 -6.46
CA ALA A 125 9.81 0.09 -6.82
C ALA A 125 9.37 1.27 -7.73
N VAL A 126 9.72 2.51 -7.36
CA VAL A 126 9.40 3.71 -8.14
C VAL A 126 10.10 3.71 -9.49
N GLU A 127 11.39 3.36 -9.52
CA GLU A 127 12.17 3.27 -10.76
C GLU A 127 11.55 2.23 -11.71
N PHE A 128 11.24 1.04 -11.20
CA PHE A 128 10.63 -0.01 -11.97
C PHE A 128 9.21 0.37 -12.44
N ALA A 129 8.39 0.95 -11.58
CA ALA A 129 7.05 1.42 -11.94
C ALA A 129 7.07 2.49 -13.03
N THR A 130 8.09 3.36 -13.02
CA THR A 130 8.30 4.38 -14.04
C THR A 130 8.76 3.78 -15.37
N TYR A 131 9.70 2.84 -15.33
CA TYR A 131 10.30 2.24 -16.53
C TYR A 131 9.42 1.16 -17.18
N CYS A 132 8.66 0.41 -16.37
CA CYS A 132 7.80 -0.70 -16.79
C CYS A 132 6.34 -0.49 -16.34
N PRO A 133 5.68 0.61 -16.77
CA PRO A 133 4.41 1.01 -16.19
C PRO A 133 3.28 0.04 -16.51
N ASN A 134 3.24 -0.62 -17.68
CA ASN A 134 2.18 -1.59 -17.96
C ASN A 134 2.32 -2.84 -17.09
N ARG A 135 3.55 -3.35 -16.91
CA ARG A 135 3.80 -4.52 -16.08
C ARG A 135 3.53 -4.22 -14.62
N TRP A 136 3.93 -3.05 -14.13
CA TRP A 136 3.61 -2.59 -12.79
C TRP A 136 2.11 -2.47 -12.57
N PHE A 137 1.41 -1.76 -13.46
CA PHE A 137 -0.05 -1.63 -13.41
C PHE A 137 -0.74 -2.99 -13.44
N THR A 138 -0.31 -3.89 -14.32
CA THR A 138 -0.85 -5.26 -14.41
C THR A 138 -0.63 -6.04 -13.13
N ALA A 139 0.55 -5.95 -12.50
CA ALA A 139 0.81 -6.64 -11.23
C ALA A 139 -0.04 -6.08 -10.09
N MET A 140 -0.11 -4.76 -9.97
CA MET A 140 -0.92 -4.09 -8.94
C MET A 140 -2.42 -4.37 -9.12
N THR A 141 -2.91 -4.40 -10.36
CA THR A 141 -4.31 -4.73 -10.67
C THR A 141 -4.60 -6.23 -10.70
N ALA A 142 -3.62 -7.11 -10.90
CA ALA A 142 -3.80 -8.55 -10.71
C ALA A 142 -3.91 -8.93 -9.22
N GLN A 143 -3.38 -8.08 -8.34
CA GLN A 143 -3.68 -8.15 -6.91
C GLN A 143 -5.04 -7.56 -6.54
N ARG A 144 -5.66 -6.83 -7.48
CA ARG A 144 -7.08 -6.49 -7.37
C ARG A 144 -7.91 -7.57 -8.07
N PRO A 145 -9.07 -7.92 -7.55
CA PRO A 145 -10.10 -8.55 -8.36
C PRO A 145 -10.34 -7.75 -9.64
N ARG A 146 -10.36 -8.43 -10.80
CA ARG A 146 -10.43 -7.78 -12.11
C ARG A 146 -11.77 -7.07 -12.28
N GLN A 147 -11.73 -5.78 -12.59
CA GLN A 147 -12.88 -4.99 -13.05
C GLN A 147 -13.44 -5.51 -14.36
#